data_AF-A0A369I6I2-F1
#
_entry.id   AF-A0A369I6I2-F1
#
_cell.length_a   1.000
_cell.length_b   1.000
_cell.length_c   1.000
_cell.angle_alpha   90.00
_cell.angle_beta   90.00
_cell.angle_gamma   90.00
#
_symmetry.space_group_name_H-M   'P 1'
#
loop_
_entity.id
_entity.type
_entity.pdbx_description
1 polymer ?
#
loop_
_entity_poly.entity_id
_entity_poly.type
_entity_poly.pdbx_seq_one_letter_code
_entity_poly.pdbx_strand_id
1 'polypeptide(L)'
;MTEELSQDKIDLVNFTDKKITVKHYLNLYIRPVVDNDETEKDPTLWRHTVYVRITFNRLTAKIKSATNLWCTVNELNTLSKDIQKLLDRESMFLMDHISRAYLSFVRQNRSQTTMEEFDINKLLEGFKYEDYELDNIVNKLLNQSMITYLTQEFPNEDTSLLKEAIHGTYNISPLELFTYYSKTIPSLSQFKEKYADEIWTWKVLYINFKNTNSEYNRLGASILDFTHGDFKKAFIESNPTHNSLYIKIIDNIQALLEEHFHPVSFNFI
;
A
#
# COMPACT_ATOMS: atom_id res chain seq x y z
N MET A 1 22.04 9.71 -11.62
CA MET A 1 21.14 10.60 -10.87
C MET A 1 19.75 10.13 -11.24
N THR A 2 19.03 9.49 -10.32
CA THR A 2 17.64 9.06 -10.57
C THR A 2 16.81 10.30 -10.87
N GLU A 3 16.09 10.28 -11.98
CA GLU A 3 15.20 11.39 -12.38
C GLU A 3 14.22 11.68 -11.24
N GLU A 4 14.04 12.96 -10.92
CA GLU A 4 12.99 13.37 -9.99
C GLU A 4 11.62 13.11 -10.65
N LEU A 5 10.63 12.71 -9.85
CA LEU A 5 9.25 12.61 -10.32
C LEU A 5 8.84 13.92 -11.02
N SER A 6 8.12 13.81 -12.15
CA SER A 6 7.57 14.98 -12.82
C SER A 6 6.63 15.75 -11.89
N GLN A 7 6.52 17.07 -12.10
CA GLN A 7 5.65 17.92 -11.28
C GLN A 7 4.19 17.43 -11.32
N ASP A 8 3.69 16.99 -12.48
CA ASP A 8 2.34 16.42 -12.61
C ASP A 8 2.11 15.21 -11.70
N LYS A 9 3.11 14.33 -11.56
CA LYS A 9 3.03 13.16 -10.67
C LYS A 9 3.06 13.57 -9.20
N ILE A 10 3.82 14.62 -8.86
CA ILE A 10 3.90 15.17 -7.50
C ILE A 10 2.56 15.77 -7.11
N ASP A 11 1.98 16.62 -7.97
CA ASP A 11 0.72 17.32 -7.73
C ASP A 11 -0.46 16.34 -7.58
N LEU A 12 -0.36 15.16 -8.20
CA LEU A 12 -1.35 14.09 -8.08
C LEU A 12 -1.43 13.48 -6.68
N VAL A 13 -0.33 13.47 -5.92
CA VAL A 13 -0.21 12.70 -4.66
C VAL A 13 0.15 13.54 -3.44
N ASN A 14 0.68 14.74 -3.65
CA ASN A 14 0.96 15.68 -2.58
C ASN A 14 -0.21 16.65 -2.40
N PHE A 15 -1.05 16.39 -1.40
CA PHE A 15 -2.22 17.19 -1.04
C PHE A 15 -1.91 18.21 0.05
N THR A 16 -0.62 18.44 0.33
CA THR A 16 -0.16 19.36 1.37
C THR A 16 0.39 20.63 0.76
N ASP A 17 0.44 21.70 1.53
CA ASP A 17 1.18 22.92 1.19
C ASP A 17 2.71 22.76 1.37
N LYS A 18 3.17 21.57 1.78
CA LYS A 18 4.57 21.29 2.12
C LYS A 18 5.26 20.55 1.00
N LYS A 19 6.57 20.78 0.87
CA LYS A 19 7.40 20.04 -0.07
C LYS A 19 7.71 18.65 0.51
N ILE A 20 7.34 17.62 -0.25
CA ILE A 20 7.74 16.24 -0.05
C ILE A 20 8.72 15.87 -1.15
N THR A 21 9.81 15.20 -0.82
CA THR A 21 10.78 14.71 -1.79
C THR A 21 11.17 13.30 -1.45
N VAL A 22 11.05 12.40 -2.42
CA VAL A 22 11.42 10.99 -2.28
C VAL A 22 12.53 10.71 -3.29
N LYS A 23 13.67 10.17 -2.82
CA LYS A 23 14.83 9.88 -3.67
C LYS A 23 15.41 8.51 -3.35
N HIS A 24 15.52 7.68 -4.38
CA HIS A 24 16.23 6.41 -4.32
C HIS A 24 17.74 6.63 -4.41
N TYR A 25 18.50 5.93 -3.57
CA TYR A 25 19.96 6.02 -3.54
C TYR A 25 20.58 4.68 -3.10
N LEU A 26 21.84 4.44 -3.48
CA LEU A 26 22.59 3.29 -2.98
C LEU A 26 23.16 3.58 -1.60
N ASN A 27 22.94 2.68 -0.64
CA ASN A 27 23.61 2.77 0.64
C ASN A 27 25.00 2.11 0.56
N LEU A 28 26.02 2.94 0.35
CA LEU A 28 27.42 2.50 0.23
C LEU A 28 28.08 2.16 1.58
N TYR A 29 27.41 2.44 2.70
CA TYR A 29 27.92 2.15 4.05
C TYR A 29 27.63 0.71 4.49
N ILE A 30 26.72 0.01 3.80
CA ILE A 30 26.44 -1.41 4.03
C ILE A 30 27.34 -2.22 3.11
N ARG A 31 27.84 -3.35 3.64
CA ARG A 31 28.69 -4.28 2.87
C ARG A 31 27.98 -4.65 1.55
N PRO A 32 28.63 -4.44 0.39
CA PRO A 32 28.04 -4.80 -0.89
C PRO A 32 27.93 -6.31 -1.03
N VAL A 33 27.09 -6.72 -1.99
CA VAL A 33 27.12 -8.07 -2.52
C VAL A 33 28.16 -8.15 -3.63
N VAL A 34 28.98 -9.19 -3.53
CA VAL A 34 30.04 -9.55 -4.47
C VAL A 34 29.68 -10.94 -5.00
N ASP A 35 29.61 -11.08 -6.32
CA ASP A 35 29.03 -12.27 -6.96
C ASP A 35 30.03 -13.39 -7.18
N ASN A 36 31.31 -13.03 -7.34
CA ASN A 36 32.43 -13.94 -7.59
C ASN A 36 33.79 -13.26 -7.32
N ASP A 37 34.87 -14.05 -7.36
CA ASP A 37 36.27 -13.60 -7.17
C ASP A 37 36.72 -12.51 -8.16
N GLU A 38 36.09 -12.39 -9.33
CA GLU A 38 36.38 -11.32 -10.29
C GLU A 38 35.73 -10.01 -9.86
N THR A 39 34.46 -10.04 -9.45
CA THR A 39 33.76 -8.88 -8.89
C THR A 39 34.36 -8.41 -7.56
N GLU A 40 34.99 -9.30 -6.78
CA GLU A 40 35.68 -8.89 -5.54
C GLU A 40 36.85 -7.95 -5.85
N LYS A 41 37.52 -8.16 -6.98
CA LYS A 41 38.68 -7.39 -7.42
C LYS A 41 38.32 -6.04 -8.04
N ASP A 42 37.06 -5.83 -8.41
CA ASP A 42 36.58 -4.59 -9.01
C ASP A 42 35.38 -4.00 -8.24
N PRO A 43 35.60 -2.98 -7.39
CA PRO A 43 34.55 -2.29 -6.66
C PRO A 43 33.45 -1.64 -7.51
N THR A 44 33.68 -1.43 -8.81
CA THR A 44 32.65 -0.90 -9.71
C THR A 44 31.55 -1.92 -10.03
N LEU A 45 31.85 -3.21 -9.83
CA LEU A 45 30.92 -4.33 -10.00
C LEU A 45 30.20 -4.70 -8.69
N TRP A 46 30.50 -4.03 -7.59
CA TRP A 46 29.86 -4.27 -6.30
C TRP A 46 28.41 -3.80 -6.33
N ARG A 47 27.50 -4.72 -5.97
CA ARG A 47 26.06 -4.43 -5.96
C ARG A 47 25.64 -3.97 -4.58
N HIS A 48 24.97 -2.82 -4.54
CA HIS A 48 24.48 -2.21 -3.31
C HIS A 48 22.96 -2.24 -3.28
N THR A 49 22.42 -2.38 -2.07
CA THR A 49 20.97 -2.28 -1.87
C THR A 49 20.49 -0.84 -2.06
N VAL A 50 19.36 -0.69 -2.73
CA VAL A 50 18.67 0.60 -2.88
C VAL A 50 17.92 0.95 -1.59
N TYR A 51 18.10 2.21 -1.16
CA TYR A 51 17.40 2.84 -0.06
C TYR A 51 16.60 4.03 -0.58
N VAL A 52 15.62 4.45 0.22
CA VAL A 52 14.81 5.63 -0.06
C VAL A 52 15.09 6.68 0.99
N ARG A 53 15.43 7.89 0.53
CA ARG A 53 15.49 9.08 1.37
C ARG A 53 14.22 9.88 1.15
N ILE A 54 13.51 10.15 2.24
CA ILE A 54 12.30 10.94 2.20
C ILE A 54 12.53 12.22 2.98
N THR A 55 12.26 13.37 2.36
CA THR A 55 12.38 14.68 2.96
C THR A 55 11.01 15.34 3.00
N PHE A 56 10.52 15.63 4.19
CA PHE A 56 9.28 16.38 4.43
C PHE A 56 9.62 17.61 5.23
N ASN A 57 9.49 18.79 4.62
CA ASN A 57 9.79 20.08 5.26
C ASN A 57 11.05 20.07 6.14
N ARG A 58 12.21 19.80 5.54
CA ARG A 58 13.55 19.75 6.17
C ARG A 58 13.80 18.55 7.09
N LEU A 59 12.78 17.83 7.56
CA LEU A 59 12.99 16.55 8.23
C LEU A 59 13.30 15.49 7.19
N THR A 60 14.26 14.62 7.50
CA THR A 60 14.69 13.53 6.61
C THR A 60 14.59 12.20 7.31
N ALA A 61 13.94 11.24 6.66
CA ALA A 61 13.91 9.84 7.06
C ALA A 61 14.57 8.99 5.96
N LYS A 62 15.11 7.85 6.35
CA LYS A 62 15.73 6.88 5.43
C LYS A 62 15.15 5.50 5.74
N ILE A 63 14.61 4.85 4.72
CA ILE A 63 14.09 3.49 4.81
C ILE A 63 14.69 2.63 3.70
N LYS A 64 14.71 1.32 3.89
CA LYS A 64 15.07 0.38 2.82
C LYS A 64 13.99 0.42 1.73
N SER A 65 14.36 0.42 0.45
CA SER A 65 13.37 0.34 -0.65
C SER A 65 12.70 -1.02 -0.67
N ALA A 66 11.38 -1.04 -0.83
CA ALA A 66 10.57 -2.23 -1.00
C ALA A 66 10.70 -2.87 -2.38
N THR A 67 11.24 -2.16 -3.38
CA THR A 67 11.60 -2.80 -4.66
C THR A 67 12.67 -3.87 -4.49
N ASN A 68 13.38 -3.87 -3.35
CA ASN A 68 14.47 -4.79 -3.02
C ASN A 68 15.51 -4.90 -4.14
N LEU A 69 15.74 -3.79 -4.86
CA LEU A 69 16.71 -3.73 -5.94
C LEU A 69 18.15 -3.73 -5.40
N TRP A 70 18.99 -4.50 -6.07
CA TRP A 70 20.45 -4.50 -5.90
C TRP A 70 21.08 -4.12 -7.23
N CYS A 71 21.85 -3.04 -7.24
CA CYS A 71 22.53 -2.59 -8.44
C CYS A 71 23.86 -1.90 -8.11
N THR A 72 24.72 -1.82 -9.10
CA THR A 72 25.98 -1.07 -9.06
C THR A 72 25.70 0.44 -9.13
N VAL A 73 26.72 1.25 -8.80
CA VAL A 73 26.64 2.72 -8.90
C VAL A 73 26.30 3.16 -10.32
N ASN A 74 26.84 2.48 -11.33
CA ASN A 74 26.60 2.81 -12.74
C ASN A 74 25.17 2.45 -13.16
N GLU A 75 24.70 1.26 -12.77
CA GLU A 75 23.36 0.79 -13.11
C GLU A 75 22.25 1.69 -12.54
N LEU A 76 22.41 2.25 -11.34
CA LEU A 76 21.42 3.18 -10.79
C LEU A 76 21.25 4.43 -11.67
N ASN A 77 22.26 4.80 -12.46
CA ASN A 77 22.20 5.95 -13.38
C ASN A 77 21.63 5.60 -14.76
N THR A 78 21.53 4.32 -15.09
CA THR A 78 21.09 3.82 -16.41
C THR A 78 20.04 2.72 -16.24
N LEU A 79 19.06 2.96 -15.38
CA LEU A 79 17.99 2.01 -15.10
C LEU A 79 17.15 1.75 -16.35
N SER A 80 16.67 0.51 -16.49
CA SER A 80 15.65 0.21 -17.49
C SER A 80 14.36 0.95 -17.17
N LYS A 81 13.52 1.19 -18.19
CA LYS A 81 12.22 1.84 -18.02
C LYS A 81 11.33 1.13 -16.99
N ASP A 82 11.39 -0.20 -16.95
CA ASP A 82 10.59 -1.00 -16.01
C ASP A 82 11.02 -0.77 -14.55
N ILE A 83 12.34 -0.72 -14.30
CA ILE A 83 12.84 -0.44 -12.96
C ILE A 83 12.53 1.01 -12.58
N GLN A 84 12.70 1.97 -13.50
CA GLN A 84 12.32 3.36 -13.24
C GLN A 84 10.83 3.48 -12.91
N LYS A 85 9.94 2.77 -13.63
CA LYS A 85 8.50 2.72 -13.33
C LYS A 85 8.24 2.21 -11.91
N LEU A 86 8.98 1.19 -11.46
CA LEU A 86 8.86 0.68 -10.09
C LEU A 86 9.31 1.69 -9.03
N LEU A 87 10.44 2.37 -9.23
CA LEU A 87 10.93 3.40 -8.31
C LEU A 87 9.99 4.62 -8.27
N ASP A 88 9.43 5.00 -9.42
CA ASP A 88 8.41 6.06 -9.52
C ASP A 88 7.15 5.69 -8.73
N ARG A 89 6.63 4.46 -8.92
CA ARG A 89 5.47 3.95 -8.16
C ARG A 89 5.74 3.98 -6.65
N GLU A 90 6.91 3.50 -6.23
CA GLU A 90 7.32 3.54 -4.82
C GLU A 90 7.36 4.99 -4.28
N SER A 91 7.90 5.92 -5.08
CA SER A 91 7.98 7.34 -4.72
C SER A 91 6.62 8.00 -4.58
N MET A 92 5.72 7.76 -5.54
CA MET A 92 4.37 8.31 -5.53
C MET A 92 3.57 7.78 -4.34
N PHE A 93 3.70 6.49 -4.04
CA PHE A 93 3.08 5.88 -2.86
C PHE A 93 3.55 6.54 -1.56
N LEU A 94 4.87 6.68 -1.36
CA LEU A 94 5.41 7.28 -0.12
C LEU A 94 4.98 8.73 0.04
N MET A 95 4.93 9.46 -1.07
CA MET A 95 4.48 10.84 -1.08
C MET A 95 3.01 10.95 -0.72
N ASP A 96 2.14 10.11 -1.30
CA ASP A 96 0.71 10.00 -0.95
C ASP A 96 0.53 9.66 0.53
N HIS A 97 1.25 8.65 1.02
CA HIS A 97 1.19 8.20 2.41
C HIS A 97 1.53 9.33 3.40
N ILE A 98 2.65 10.00 3.19
CA ILE A 98 3.09 11.11 4.06
C ILE A 98 2.13 12.29 3.97
N SER A 99 1.70 12.63 2.75
CA SER A 99 0.74 13.69 2.48
C SER A 99 -0.57 13.48 3.27
N ARG A 100 -1.14 12.28 3.20
CA ARG A 100 -2.37 11.92 3.94
C ARG A 100 -2.15 11.87 5.45
N ALA A 101 -1.04 11.30 5.91
CA ALA A 101 -0.70 11.25 7.33
C ALA A 101 -0.59 12.67 7.92
N TYR A 102 0.07 13.58 7.22
CA TYR A 102 0.18 14.98 7.62
C TYR A 102 -1.19 15.67 7.65
N LEU A 103 -2.02 15.50 6.61
CA LEU A 103 -3.37 16.08 6.60
C LEU A 103 -4.23 15.54 7.76
N SER A 104 -4.13 14.26 8.07
CA SER A 104 -4.81 13.64 9.21
C SER A 104 -4.33 14.26 10.53
N PHE A 105 -3.02 14.34 10.72
CA PHE A 105 -2.38 14.96 11.88
C PHE A 105 -2.83 16.41 12.09
N VAL A 106 -2.81 17.24 11.04
CA VAL A 106 -3.27 18.63 11.10
C VAL A 106 -4.75 18.71 11.45
N ARG A 107 -5.59 17.82 10.91
CA ARG A 107 -7.04 17.78 11.20
C ARG A 107 -7.33 17.42 12.66
N GLN A 108 -6.57 16.49 13.23
CA GLN A 108 -6.72 16.06 14.62
C GLN A 108 -6.22 17.12 15.61
N ASN A 109 -5.20 17.90 15.24
CA ASN A 109 -4.54 18.83 16.16
C ASN A 109 -4.75 20.33 15.82
N ARG A 110 -5.88 20.66 15.18
CA ARG A 110 -6.27 21.94 14.52
C ARG A 110 -6.04 23.27 15.26
N SER A 111 -5.54 23.30 16.49
CA SER A 111 -5.39 24.54 17.27
C SER A 111 -4.13 24.69 18.12
N GLN A 112 -3.26 23.68 18.25
CA GLN A 112 -2.13 23.75 19.19
C GLN A 112 -0.77 23.30 18.65
N THR A 113 -0.72 22.86 17.40
CA THR A 113 0.42 22.08 16.93
C THR A 113 1.38 22.90 16.09
N THR A 114 2.61 22.96 16.56
CA THR A 114 3.72 23.48 15.77
C THR A 114 4.16 22.45 14.74
N MET A 115 4.71 22.93 13.63
CA MET A 115 5.15 22.06 12.53
C MET A 115 6.22 21.02 12.95
N GLU A 116 6.92 21.28 14.05
CA GLU A 116 7.96 20.42 14.62
C GLU A 116 7.40 19.13 15.26
N GLU A 117 6.09 19.05 15.48
CA GLU A 117 5.45 17.90 16.12
C GLU A 117 5.16 16.75 15.14
N PHE A 118 5.10 17.01 13.83
CA PHE A 118 4.95 15.96 12.82
C PHE A 118 6.32 15.32 12.51
N ASP A 119 6.64 14.25 13.22
CA ASP A 119 7.89 13.51 13.03
C ASP A 119 7.74 12.38 12.01
N ILE A 120 8.30 12.60 10.81
CA ILE A 120 8.30 11.58 9.76
C ILE A 120 9.09 10.31 10.13
N ASN A 121 10.03 10.37 11.08
CA ASN A 121 10.74 9.17 11.50
C ASN A 121 9.82 8.28 12.34
N LYS A 122 8.96 8.86 13.19
CA LYS A 122 7.94 8.12 13.92
C LYS A 122 6.89 7.53 13.00
N LEU A 123 6.43 8.31 12.01
CA LEU A 123 5.49 7.81 10.99
C LEU A 123 6.04 6.58 10.25
N LEU A 124 7.35 6.58 9.99
CA LEU A 124 8.01 5.52 9.23
C LEU A 124 8.65 4.45 10.12
N GLU A 125 8.47 4.53 11.45
CA GLU A 125 8.95 3.52 12.38
C GLU A 125 8.14 2.24 12.21
N GLY A 126 8.82 1.13 11.91
CA GLY A 126 8.15 -0.16 11.65
C GLY A 126 7.33 -0.20 10.36
N PHE A 127 7.44 0.82 9.50
CA PHE A 127 6.70 0.91 8.25
C PHE A 127 6.96 -0.30 7.32
N LYS A 128 5.88 -0.91 6.83
CA LYS A 128 5.90 -2.01 5.86
C LYS A 128 4.96 -1.69 4.71
N TYR A 129 5.41 -1.90 3.48
CA TYR A 129 4.59 -1.66 2.29
C TYR A 129 3.39 -2.58 2.23
N GLU A 130 3.58 -3.82 2.69
CA GLU A 130 2.58 -4.86 2.69
C GLU A 130 1.32 -4.39 3.42
N ASP A 131 1.45 -3.67 4.54
CA ASP A 131 0.33 -3.17 5.36
C ASP A 131 -0.59 -2.19 4.61
N TYR A 132 -0.12 -1.65 3.48
CA TYR A 132 -0.79 -0.69 2.61
C TYR A 132 -1.09 -1.23 1.20
N GLU A 133 -0.81 -2.52 0.97
CA GLU A 133 -1.27 -3.18 -0.24
C GLU A 133 -2.81 -3.19 -0.30
N LEU A 134 -3.34 -3.11 -1.51
CA LEU A 134 -4.75 -3.03 -1.81
C LEU A 134 -5.52 -4.20 -1.19
N ASP A 135 -4.94 -5.40 -1.11
CA ASP A 135 -5.55 -6.53 -0.39
C ASP A 135 -5.78 -6.25 1.09
N ASN A 136 -4.77 -5.71 1.78
CA ASN A 136 -4.90 -5.38 3.19
C ASN A 136 -5.89 -4.24 3.42
N ILE A 137 -5.94 -3.25 2.51
CA ILE A 137 -6.95 -2.19 2.54
C ILE A 137 -8.36 -2.77 2.35
N VAL A 138 -8.59 -3.55 1.30
CA VAL A 138 -9.89 -4.18 1.02
C VAL A 138 -10.33 -5.04 2.20
N ASN A 139 -9.43 -5.83 2.78
CA ASN A 139 -9.73 -6.67 3.93
C ASN A 139 -10.13 -5.84 5.17
N LYS A 140 -9.41 -4.74 5.45
CA LYS A 140 -9.76 -3.80 6.53
C LYS A 140 -11.14 -3.19 6.32
N LEU A 141 -11.44 -2.73 5.10
CA LEU A 141 -12.74 -2.12 4.78
C LEU A 141 -13.90 -3.13 4.88
N LEU A 142 -13.72 -4.36 4.40
CA LEU A 142 -14.72 -5.43 4.55
C LEU A 142 -15.00 -5.72 6.03
N ASN A 143 -13.95 -5.82 6.86
CA ASN A 143 -14.11 -6.01 8.30
C ASN A 143 -14.81 -4.83 8.97
N GLN A 144 -14.48 -3.59 8.59
CA GLN A 144 -15.15 -2.37 9.10
C GLN A 144 -16.63 -2.32 8.71
N SER A 145 -16.94 -2.68 7.47
CA SER A 145 -18.31 -2.82 6.98
C SER A 145 -19.08 -3.86 7.80
N MET A 146 -18.46 -5.00 8.12
CA MET A 146 -19.08 -6.04 8.93
C MET A 146 -19.30 -5.61 10.38
N ILE A 147 -18.33 -4.91 11.00
CA ILE A 147 -18.52 -4.31 12.34
C ILE A 147 -19.72 -3.36 12.32
N THR A 148 -19.80 -2.49 11.31
CA THR A 148 -20.88 -1.50 11.20
C THR A 148 -22.23 -2.20 11.12
N TYR A 149 -22.35 -3.21 10.27
CA TYR A 149 -23.57 -4.00 10.12
C TYR A 149 -23.94 -4.73 11.42
N LEU A 150 -23.00 -5.45 12.04
CA LEU A 150 -23.23 -6.18 13.28
C LEU A 150 -23.64 -5.25 14.42
N THR A 151 -23.01 -4.08 14.55
CA THR A 151 -23.34 -3.11 15.61
C THR A 151 -24.74 -2.54 15.43
N GLN A 152 -25.21 -2.38 14.19
CA GLN A 152 -26.54 -1.84 13.87
C GLN A 152 -27.65 -2.89 14.06
N GLU A 153 -27.47 -4.08 13.49
CA GLU A 153 -28.51 -5.10 13.45
C GLU A 153 -28.45 -6.07 14.65
N PHE A 154 -27.27 -6.25 15.25
CA PHE A 154 -27.00 -7.19 16.36
C PHE A 154 -26.13 -6.54 17.45
N PRO A 155 -26.61 -5.50 18.15
CA PRO A 155 -25.78 -4.67 19.04
C PRO A 155 -25.15 -5.41 20.23
N ASN A 156 -25.61 -6.63 20.54
CA ASN A 156 -25.05 -7.47 21.60
C ASN A 156 -23.95 -8.43 21.11
N GLU A 157 -23.67 -8.49 19.80
CA GLU A 157 -22.67 -9.40 19.24
C GLU A 157 -21.25 -8.90 19.54
N ASP A 158 -20.37 -9.82 19.94
CA ASP A 158 -18.97 -9.48 20.17
C ASP A 158 -18.22 -9.25 18.85
N THR A 159 -17.72 -8.03 18.68
CA THR A 159 -16.92 -7.59 17.52
C THR A 159 -15.42 -7.54 17.81
N SER A 160 -14.96 -8.08 18.94
CA SER A 160 -13.56 -8.11 19.35
C SER A 160 -12.64 -8.69 18.27
N LEU A 161 -12.94 -9.88 17.76
CA LEU A 161 -12.17 -10.55 16.71
C LEU A 161 -12.05 -9.72 15.43
N LEU A 162 -13.12 -9.02 15.03
CA LEU A 162 -13.10 -8.12 13.88
C LEU A 162 -12.19 -6.92 14.10
N LYS A 163 -12.23 -6.33 15.30
CA LYS A 163 -11.36 -5.21 15.67
C LYS A 163 -9.91 -5.68 15.70
N GLU A 164 -9.61 -6.84 16.27
CA GLU A 164 -8.25 -7.39 16.32
C GLU A 164 -7.72 -7.70 14.91
N ALA A 165 -8.57 -8.21 14.00
CA ALA A 165 -8.20 -8.42 12.61
C ALA A 165 -7.87 -7.11 11.86
N ILE A 166 -8.60 -6.02 12.12
CA ILE A 166 -8.30 -4.69 11.53
C ILE A 166 -6.94 -4.16 12.00
N HIS A 167 -6.58 -4.39 13.27
CA HIS A 167 -5.27 -4.00 13.82
C HIS A 167 -4.14 -4.96 13.43
N GLY A 168 -4.42 -6.00 12.63
CA GLY A 168 -3.40 -6.97 12.22
C GLY A 168 -2.89 -7.84 13.37
N THR A 169 -3.63 -7.94 14.49
CA THR A 169 -3.26 -8.82 15.61
C THR A 169 -3.40 -10.28 15.22
N TYR A 170 -4.42 -10.61 14.44
CA TYR A 170 -4.65 -11.93 13.88
C TYR A 170 -4.73 -11.88 12.36
N ASN A 171 -4.07 -12.82 11.69
CA ASN A 171 -4.11 -12.99 10.23
C ASN A 171 -5.37 -13.76 9.79
N ILE A 172 -6.55 -13.30 10.20
CA ILE A 172 -7.83 -13.91 9.85
C ILE A 172 -8.46 -13.10 8.70
N SER A 173 -8.84 -13.79 7.63
CA SER A 173 -9.47 -13.14 6.49
C SER A 173 -10.91 -12.72 6.78
N PRO A 174 -11.43 -11.68 6.10
CA PRO A 174 -12.83 -11.29 6.21
C PRO A 174 -13.80 -12.42 5.91
N LEU A 175 -13.47 -13.32 4.97
CA LEU A 175 -14.31 -14.48 4.63
C LEU A 175 -14.38 -15.50 5.79
N GLU A 176 -13.27 -15.75 6.47
CA GLU A 176 -13.24 -16.63 7.65
C GLU A 176 -14.08 -16.06 8.79
N LEU A 177 -13.97 -14.76 9.05
CA LEU A 177 -14.79 -14.07 10.05
C LEU A 177 -16.27 -14.08 9.66
N PHE A 178 -16.59 -13.78 8.40
CA PHE A 178 -17.96 -13.85 7.89
C PHE A 178 -18.55 -15.26 8.07
N THR A 179 -17.77 -16.29 7.76
CA THR A 179 -18.17 -17.70 7.95
C THR A 179 -18.40 -18.03 9.42
N TYR A 180 -17.57 -17.50 10.32
CA TYR A 180 -17.72 -17.67 11.76
C TYR A 180 -19.03 -17.05 12.27
N TYR A 181 -19.27 -15.76 12.00
CA TYR A 181 -20.49 -15.07 12.44
C TYR A 181 -21.76 -15.62 11.78
N SER A 182 -21.67 -16.14 10.55
CA SER A 182 -22.82 -16.76 9.87
C SER A 182 -23.33 -18.02 10.57
N LYS A 183 -22.52 -18.67 11.43
CA LYS A 183 -22.98 -19.83 12.22
C LYS A 183 -23.91 -19.44 13.37
N THR A 184 -23.76 -18.22 13.88
CA THR A 184 -24.53 -17.70 15.02
C THR A 184 -25.63 -16.73 14.59
N ILE A 185 -25.48 -16.09 13.43
CA ILE A 185 -26.41 -15.08 12.90
C ILE A 185 -26.91 -15.52 11.51
N PRO A 186 -28.08 -16.18 11.43
CA PRO A 186 -28.62 -16.68 10.15
C PRO A 186 -28.91 -15.62 9.09
N SER A 187 -29.14 -14.37 9.49
CA SER A 187 -29.42 -13.22 8.61
C SER A 187 -28.18 -12.54 8.04
N LEU A 188 -26.96 -13.01 8.38
CA LEU A 188 -25.72 -12.51 7.80
C LEU A 188 -25.63 -12.75 6.28
N SER A 189 -26.48 -13.62 5.73
CA SER A 189 -26.66 -13.78 4.29
C SER A 189 -27.00 -12.47 3.57
N GLN A 190 -27.79 -11.59 4.19
CA GLN A 190 -28.14 -10.28 3.61
C GLN A 190 -26.92 -9.36 3.49
N PHE A 191 -26.01 -9.43 4.46
CA PHE A 191 -24.73 -8.72 4.39
C PHE A 191 -23.87 -9.26 3.25
N LYS A 192 -23.83 -10.58 3.06
CA LYS A 192 -23.11 -11.21 1.95
C LYS A 192 -23.63 -10.75 0.59
N GLU A 193 -24.94 -10.72 0.44
CA GLU A 193 -25.62 -10.24 -0.78
C GLU A 193 -25.31 -8.76 -1.06
N LYS A 194 -25.20 -7.92 -0.01
CA LYS A 194 -24.84 -6.50 -0.16
C LYS A 194 -23.46 -6.30 -0.79
N TYR A 195 -22.44 -7.05 -0.37
CA TYR A 195 -21.06 -6.86 -0.85
C TYR A 195 -20.70 -7.71 -2.08
N ALA A 196 -21.70 -8.39 -2.66
CA ALA A 196 -21.58 -9.35 -3.75
C ALA A 196 -20.64 -10.54 -3.44
N ASP A 197 -20.98 -11.72 -3.96
CA ASP A 197 -20.23 -12.94 -3.66
C ASP A 197 -18.78 -12.87 -4.19
N GLU A 198 -18.56 -12.11 -5.26
CA GLU A 198 -17.29 -12.03 -5.96
C GLU A 198 -16.18 -11.35 -5.13
N ILE A 199 -16.48 -10.36 -4.30
CA ILE A 199 -15.45 -9.63 -3.53
C ILE A 199 -14.75 -10.53 -2.51
N TRP A 200 -15.44 -11.57 -2.02
CA TRP A 200 -14.89 -12.53 -1.07
C TRP A 200 -13.81 -13.44 -1.68
N THR A 201 -13.76 -13.51 -3.02
CA THR A 201 -12.71 -14.24 -3.75
C THR A 201 -11.49 -13.37 -4.07
N TRP A 202 -11.56 -12.07 -3.78
CA TRP A 202 -10.53 -11.07 -4.11
C TRP A 202 -9.13 -11.50 -3.71
N LYS A 203 -8.93 -11.90 -2.45
CA LYS A 203 -7.60 -12.25 -1.91
C LYS A 203 -6.89 -13.29 -2.77
N VAL A 204 -7.61 -14.35 -3.16
CA VAL A 204 -7.06 -15.43 -3.98
C VAL A 204 -6.67 -14.91 -5.36
N LEU A 205 -7.54 -14.12 -5.99
CA LEU A 205 -7.33 -13.57 -7.32
C LEU A 205 -6.21 -12.53 -7.34
N TYR A 206 -6.13 -11.67 -6.32
CA TYR A 206 -5.06 -10.70 -6.14
C TYR A 206 -3.71 -11.36 -5.91
N ILE A 207 -3.61 -12.40 -5.07
CA ILE A 207 -2.36 -13.15 -4.87
C ILE A 207 -1.89 -13.79 -6.19
N ASN A 208 -2.81 -14.41 -6.94
CA ASN A 208 -2.47 -14.98 -8.25
C ASN A 208 -2.00 -13.91 -9.24
N PHE A 209 -2.70 -12.78 -9.32
CA PHE A 209 -2.29 -11.62 -10.12
C PHE A 209 -0.90 -11.11 -9.73
N LYS A 210 -0.67 -10.84 -8.43
CA LYS A 210 0.60 -10.34 -7.91
C LYS A 210 1.75 -11.27 -8.25
N ASN A 211 1.55 -12.57 -8.12
CA ASN A 211 2.60 -13.55 -8.40
C ASN A 211 2.93 -13.68 -9.90
N THR A 212 1.97 -13.40 -10.78
CA THR A 212 2.11 -13.55 -12.23
C THR A 212 2.47 -12.25 -12.95
N ASN A 213 2.24 -11.10 -12.33
CA ASN A 213 2.53 -9.79 -12.90
C ASN A 213 3.86 -9.23 -12.36
N SER A 214 4.86 -9.08 -13.23
CA SER A 214 6.21 -8.61 -12.86
C SER A 214 6.24 -7.22 -12.23
N GLU A 215 5.32 -6.33 -12.62
CA GLU A 215 5.22 -4.97 -12.09
C GLU A 215 4.68 -4.95 -10.65
N TYR A 216 3.73 -5.82 -10.33
CA TYR A 216 3.08 -5.84 -9.01
C TYR A 216 3.66 -6.87 -8.05
N ASN A 217 4.42 -7.86 -8.53
CA ASN A 217 5.02 -8.91 -7.70
C ASN A 217 5.86 -8.32 -6.54
N ARG A 218 6.63 -7.25 -6.81
CA ARG A 218 7.58 -6.68 -5.84
C ARG A 218 6.95 -5.77 -4.80
N LEU A 219 6.11 -4.81 -5.24
CA LEU A 219 5.55 -3.76 -4.37
C LEU A 219 4.09 -4.03 -3.96
N GLY A 220 3.42 -4.98 -4.61
CA GLY A 220 1.97 -5.06 -4.59
C GLY A 220 1.31 -3.91 -5.35
N ALA A 221 -0.02 -3.88 -5.33
CA ALA A 221 -0.82 -2.74 -5.74
C ALA A 221 -1.20 -1.93 -4.50
N SER A 222 -1.19 -0.61 -4.60
CA SER A 222 -1.70 0.31 -3.59
C SER A 222 -3.06 0.86 -4.00
N ILE A 223 -3.71 1.62 -3.11
CA ILE A 223 -4.90 2.42 -3.48
C ILE A 223 -4.58 3.35 -4.64
N LEU A 224 -3.38 3.95 -4.66
CA LEU A 224 -2.97 4.86 -5.72
C LEU A 224 -2.92 4.15 -7.08
N ASP A 225 -2.42 2.91 -7.12
CA ASP A 225 -2.44 2.11 -8.35
C ASP A 225 -3.87 1.82 -8.82
N PHE A 226 -4.79 1.60 -7.88
CA PHE A 226 -6.21 1.38 -8.18
C PHE A 226 -6.91 2.63 -8.71
N THR A 227 -6.61 3.82 -8.17
CA THR A 227 -7.29 5.08 -8.54
C THR A 227 -6.68 5.78 -9.74
N HIS A 228 -5.36 5.73 -9.89
CA HIS A 228 -4.61 6.52 -10.88
C HIS A 228 -3.62 5.72 -11.72
N GLY A 229 -3.39 4.44 -11.39
CA GLY A 229 -2.46 3.58 -12.10
C GLY A 229 -3.12 2.65 -13.12
N ASP A 230 -2.30 1.78 -13.71
CA ASP A 230 -2.72 0.77 -14.68
C ASP A 230 -3.32 -0.48 -14.02
N PHE A 231 -3.49 -0.49 -12.69
CA PHE A 231 -3.84 -1.70 -11.93
C PHE A 231 -5.13 -2.34 -12.44
N LYS A 232 -6.20 -1.54 -12.60
CA LYS A 232 -7.51 -2.06 -13.04
C LYS A 232 -7.39 -2.82 -14.37
N LYS A 233 -6.68 -2.22 -15.33
CA LYS A 233 -6.44 -2.82 -16.63
C LYS A 233 -5.58 -4.09 -16.50
N ALA A 234 -4.44 -4.00 -15.83
CA ALA A 234 -3.52 -5.11 -15.66
C ALA A 234 -4.17 -6.30 -14.93
N PHE A 235 -5.02 -6.01 -13.94
CA PHE A 235 -5.75 -7.03 -13.17
C PHE A 235 -6.76 -7.76 -14.06
N ILE A 236 -7.58 -7.04 -14.84
CA ILE A 236 -8.54 -7.65 -15.78
C ILE A 236 -7.81 -8.48 -16.83
N GLU A 237 -6.75 -7.94 -17.42
CA GLU A 237 -5.98 -8.62 -18.48
C GLU A 237 -5.20 -9.85 -17.97
N SER A 238 -5.00 -9.98 -16.65
CA SER A 238 -4.31 -11.15 -16.07
C SER A 238 -5.11 -12.45 -16.18
N ASN A 239 -6.42 -12.37 -16.43
CA ASN A 239 -7.25 -13.55 -16.66
C ASN A 239 -8.29 -13.31 -17.78
N PRO A 240 -7.86 -13.40 -19.05
CA PRO A 240 -8.71 -13.08 -20.21
C PRO A 240 -10.00 -13.91 -20.27
N THR A 241 -9.96 -15.15 -19.79
CA THR A 241 -11.10 -16.07 -19.78
C THR A 241 -12.21 -15.67 -18.79
N HIS A 242 -11.89 -14.85 -17.79
CA HIS A 242 -12.83 -14.43 -16.75
C HIS A 242 -12.92 -12.89 -16.63
N ASN A 243 -12.70 -12.16 -17.73
CA ASN A 243 -12.74 -10.69 -17.75
C ASN A 243 -13.99 -10.11 -17.06
N SER A 244 -15.17 -10.67 -17.31
CA SER A 244 -16.42 -10.18 -16.70
C SER A 244 -16.45 -10.31 -15.17
N LEU A 245 -15.87 -11.38 -14.61
CA LEU A 245 -15.72 -11.57 -13.17
C LEU A 245 -14.75 -10.53 -12.59
N TYR A 246 -13.61 -10.31 -13.24
CA TYR A 246 -12.60 -9.38 -12.75
C TYR A 246 -13.08 -7.94 -12.82
N ILE A 247 -13.85 -7.56 -13.86
CA ILE A 247 -14.52 -6.26 -13.95
C ILE A 247 -15.46 -6.07 -12.76
N LYS A 248 -16.35 -7.03 -12.49
CA LYS A 248 -17.26 -6.96 -11.34
C LYS A 248 -16.53 -6.79 -10.01
N ILE A 249 -15.42 -7.50 -9.83
CA ILE A 249 -14.61 -7.38 -8.60
C ILE A 249 -14.04 -5.97 -8.46
N ILE A 250 -13.51 -5.39 -9.55
CA ILE A 250 -13.03 -4.01 -9.54
C ILE A 250 -14.17 -3.04 -9.21
N ASP A 251 -15.35 -3.21 -9.79
CA ASP A 251 -16.51 -2.36 -9.51
C ASP A 251 -16.95 -2.48 -8.05
N ASN A 252 -16.97 -3.69 -7.48
CA ASN A 252 -17.30 -3.92 -6.07
C ASN A 252 -16.27 -3.32 -5.12
N ILE A 253 -14.97 -3.39 -5.44
CA ILE A 253 -13.91 -2.75 -4.65
C ILE A 253 -14.03 -1.23 -4.74
N GLN A 254 -14.35 -0.68 -5.92
CA GLN A 254 -14.58 0.75 -6.10
C GLN A 254 -15.75 1.23 -5.24
N ALA A 255 -16.88 0.51 -5.27
CA ALA A 255 -18.04 0.82 -4.43
C ALA A 255 -17.70 0.73 -2.93
N LEU A 256 -16.96 -0.30 -2.51
CA LEU A 256 -16.50 -0.44 -1.13
C LEU A 256 -15.62 0.75 -0.72
N LEU A 257 -14.66 1.16 -1.57
CA LEU A 257 -13.84 2.33 -1.28
C LEU A 257 -14.72 3.58 -1.13
N GLU A 258 -15.65 3.82 -2.04
CA GLU A 258 -16.55 4.99 -1.99
C GLU A 258 -17.41 5.07 -0.72
N GLU A 259 -17.90 3.93 -0.20
CA GLU A 259 -18.62 3.88 1.08
C GLU A 259 -17.79 4.40 2.27
N HIS A 260 -16.46 4.25 2.19
CA HIS A 260 -15.53 4.60 3.27
C HIS A 260 -14.75 5.90 3.01
N PHE A 261 -14.78 6.46 1.78
CA PHE A 261 -13.86 7.52 1.33
C PHE A 261 -14.22 8.97 1.74
N HIS A 262 -14.80 9.17 2.92
CA HIS A 262 -14.78 10.45 3.63
C HIS A 262 -13.94 10.35 4.90
N PRO A 263 -12.94 11.23 5.03
CA PRO A 263 -11.57 10.77 4.86
C PRO A 263 -11.34 9.57 5.78
N VAL A 264 -10.96 8.42 5.22
CA VAL A 264 -10.38 7.35 6.04
C VAL A 264 -9.14 7.97 6.68
N SER A 265 -9.29 8.50 7.89
CA SER A 265 -8.23 8.47 8.86
C SER A 265 -8.01 6.98 9.07
N PHE A 266 -7.15 6.40 8.25
CA PHE A 266 -6.32 5.33 8.76
C PHE A 266 -5.70 6.00 9.98
N ASN A 267 -6.23 5.69 11.16
CA ASN A 267 -5.58 6.06 12.40
C ASN A 267 -4.30 5.25 12.35
N PHE A 268 -3.27 5.85 11.74
CA PHE A 268 -1.89 5.44 11.84
C PHE A 268 -1.51 5.74 13.30
N ILE A 269 -1.92 4.85 14.20
CA ILE A 269 -1.46 4.79 15.58
C ILE A 269 -0.48 3.63 15.64
#